data_AF-A0A2P6Q3G3-F1
#
_entry.id   AF-A0A2P6Q3G3-F1
#
_cell.length_a   1.000
_cell.length_b   1.000
_cell.length_c   1.000
_cell.angle_alpha   90.00
_cell.angle_beta   90.00
_cell.angle_gamma   90.00
#
_symmetry.space_group_name_H-M   'P 1'
#
loop_
_entity.id
_entity.type
_entity.pdbx_description
1 polymer ?
#
loop_
_entity_poly.entity_id
_entity_poly.type
_entity_poly.pdbx_seq_one_letter_code
_entity_poly.pdbx_strand_id
1 'polypeptide(L)' 'MNHAVVEEHALDAKVLIFKKKRRKNYRRTKGHRQELTKLRIIDIQGIQKSEPVVTKKPSKAPGKKPEKVAVAA' A
#
# COMPACT_ATOMS: atom_id res chain seq x y z
N MET A 1 7.00 2.63 -26.92
CA MET A 1 7.80 3.06 -25.74
C MET A 1 6.86 3.15 -24.56
N ASN A 2 7.29 2.75 -23.36
CA ASN A 2 6.43 2.83 -22.17
C ASN A 2 6.57 4.23 -21.55
N HIS A 3 5.44 4.87 -21.25
CA HIS A 3 5.42 6.24 -20.74
C HIS A 3 4.85 6.28 -19.32
N ALA A 4 5.58 6.92 -18.42
CA ALA A 4 5.18 7.15 -17.04
C ALA A 4 5.68 8.53 -16.58
N VAL A 5 4.97 9.12 -15.62
CA VAL A 5 5.32 10.40 -15.01
C VAL A 5 5.59 10.21 -13.52
N VAL A 6 6.64 10.85 -13.03
CA VAL A 6 6.96 10.94 -11.61
C VAL A 6 6.11 12.05 -11.00
N GLU A 7 5.32 11.72 -9.98
CA GLU A 7 4.52 12.73 -9.26
C GLU A 7 5.28 13.30 -8.07
N GLU A 8 5.82 12.42 -7.22
CA GLU A 8 6.33 12.82 -5.92
C GLU A 8 7.45 11.87 -5.45
N HIS A 9 8.39 12.41 -4.68
CA HIS A 9 9.36 11.65 -3.92
C HIS A 9 9.00 11.76 -2.43
N ALA A 10 8.83 10.62 -1.77
CA ALA A 10 8.37 10.55 -0.38
C ALA A 10 9.18 9.53 0.42
N LEU A 11 9.15 9.68 1.75
CA LEU A 11 9.73 8.71 2.68
C LEU A 11 8.64 7.81 3.23
N ASP A 12 8.90 6.51 3.27
CA ASP A 12 8.00 5.52 3.87
C ASP A 12 7.91 5.68 5.40
N ALA A 13 6.92 5.02 5.99
CA ALA A 13 6.77 4.86 7.42
C ALA A 13 8.05 4.32 8.07
N LYS A 14 8.29 4.73 9.31
CA LYS A 14 9.51 4.35 10.03
C LYS A 14 9.44 2.88 10.43
N VAL A 15 10.31 2.07 9.85
CA VAL A 15 10.50 0.68 10.25
C VAL A 15 11.52 0.62 11.40
N LEU A 16 11.14 0.02 12.52
CA LEU A 16 12.02 -0.16 13.68
C LEU A 16 12.75 -1.50 13.59
N ILE A 17 14.07 -1.45 13.40
CA ILE A 17 14.93 -2.63 13.38
C ILE A 17 15.50 -2.83 14.78
N PHE A 18 15.06 -3.89 15.45
CA PHE A 18 15.51 -4.26 16.79
C PHE A 18 16.41 -5.51 16.74
N LYS A 19 17.63 -5.38 17.25
CA LYS A 19 18.59 -6.49 17.35
C LYS A 19 18.86 -6.79 18.82
N LYS A 20 18.66 -8.04 19.23
CA LYS A 20 18.92 -8.53 20.59
C LYS A 20 19.69 -9.84 20.55
N LYS A 21 20.75 -9.95 21.36
CA LYS A 21 21.42 -11.24 21.62
C LYS A 21 21.26 -11.59 23.10
N ARG A 22 20.81 -12.82 23.36
CA ARG A 22 20.56 -13.32 24.71
C ARG A 22 21.86 -13.41 25.50
N ARG A 23 21.84 -13.01 26.79
CA ARG A 23 22.98 -13.08 27.74
C ARG A 23 24.26 -12.31 27.33
N LYS A 24 24.19 -11.44 26.32
CA LYS A 24 25.36 -10.66 25.84
C LYS A 24 25.24 -9.15 26.11
N ASN A 25 24.26 -8.75 26.92
CA ASN A 25 23.85 -7.34 27.12
C ASN A 25 23.72 -6.54 25.79
N TYR A 26 23.50 -7.24 24.68
CA TYR A 26 23.47 -6.64 23.36
C TYR A 26 22.02 -6.40 22.98
N ARG A 27 21.66 -5.12 22.91
CA ARG A 27 20.36 -4.63 22.45
C ARG A 27 20.59 -3.34 21.67
N ARG A 28 20.17 -3.31 20.41
CA ARG A 28 20.27 -2.12 19.55
C ARG A 28 18.94 -1.92 18.83
N THR A 29 18.47 -0.68 18.78
CA THR A 29 17.29 -0.27 18.04
C THR A 29 17.74 0.78 17.03
N LYS A 30 17.42 0.59 15.75
CA LYS A 30 17.68 1.57 14.68
C LYS A 30 16.39 1.78 13.89
N GLY A 31 16.14 3.00 13.44
CA GLY A 31 15.08 3.27 12.48
C GLY A 31 15.59 3.14 11.05
N HIS A 32 14.73 2.67 10.15
CA HIS A 32 14.90 2.78 8.70
C HIS A 32 13.68 3.48 8.10
N ARG A 33 13.92 4.36 7.13
CA ARG A 33 12.88 4.94 6.28
C ARG A 33 13.33 4.74 4.84
N GLN A 34 12.50 4.08 4.05
CA GLN A 34 12.80 3.83 2.65
C GLN A 34 12.40 5.06 1.83
N GLU A 35 13.28 5.48 0.92
CA GLU A 35 12.93 6.46 -0.11
C GLU A 35 12.04 5.80 -1.17
N LEU A 36 10.88 6.38 -1.40
CA LEU A 36 9.89 5.93 -2.36
C LEU A 36 9.59 7.03 -3.37
N THR A 37 9.23 6.61 -4.57
CA THR A 37 8.80 7.52 -5.64
C THR A 37 7.44 7.09 -6.13
N LYS A 38 6.51 8.03 -6.15
CA LYS A 38 5.15 7.80 -6.64
C LYS A 38 5.11 8.05 -8.12
N LEU A 39 4.76 7.01 -8.87
CA LEU A 39 4.68 7.04 -10.33
C LEU A 39 3.23 6.94 -10.78
N ARG A 40 2.84 7.77 -11.76
CA ARG A 40 1.61 7.60 -12.53
C ARG A 40 1.96 6.96 -13.86
N ILE A 41 1.42 5.77 -14.12
CA ILE A 41 1.57 5.08 -15.40
C ILE A 41 0.60 5.70 -16.40
N ILE A 42 1.08 6.10 -17.58
CA ILE A 42 0.26 6.70 -18.63
C ILE A 42 -0.11 5.66 -19.68
N ASP A 43 0.86 4.88 -20.13
CA ASP A 43 0.66 3.95 -21.23
C ASP A 43 1.51 2.68 -21.06
N ILE A 44 0.94 1.56 -21.48
CA ILE A 44 1.56 0.24 -21.44
C ILE A 44 1.35 -0.40 -22.82
N GLN A 45 2.43 -0.50 -23.59
CA GLN A 45 2.40 -1.04 -24.96
C GLN A 45 3.00 -2.45 -25.02
N GLY A 46 2.64 -3.22 -26.05
CA GLY A 46 3.27 -4.52 -26.35
C GLY A 46 2.67 -5.74 -25.64
N ILE A 47 1.47 -5.61 -25.07
CA ILE A 47 0.75 -6.72 -24.43
C ILE A 47 -0.39 -7.19 -25.36
N GLN A 48 -0.46 -8.50 -25.63
CA GLN A 48 -1.65 -9.10 -26.26
C GLN A 48 -2.78 -9.12 -25.23
N LYS A 49 -3.76 -8.23 -25.39
CA LYS A 49 -4.89 -8.09 -24.49
C LYS A 49 -5.90 -9.20 -24.80
N SER A 50 -6.05 -10.17 -23.90
CA SER A 50 -7.19 -11.08 -23.96
C SER A 50 -8.47 -10.33 -23.61
N GLU A 51 -9.54 -10.60 -24.35
CA GLU A 51 -10.82 -9.92 -24.17
C GLU A 51 -11.34 -10.11 -22.74
N PRO A 52 -11.78 -9.04 -22.05
CA PRO A 52 -12.41 -9.18 -20.75
C PRO A 52 -13.79 -9.82 -20.93
N VAL A 53 -13.95 -11.06 -20.45
CA VAL A 53 -15.26 -11.71 -20.33
C VAL A 53 -16.09 -10.94 -19.30
N VAL A 54 -16.96 -10.05 -19.77
CA VAL A 54 -17.90 -9.29 -18.93
C VAL A 54 -19.01 -10.23 -18.46
N THR A 55 -18.84 -10.87 -17.30
CA THR A 55 -19.98 -11.45 -16.57
C THR A 55 -20.72 -10.32 -15.86
N LYS A 56 -21.83 -9.87 -16.46
CA LYS A 56 -22.77 -8.94 -15.84
C LYS A 56 -23.40 -9.61 -14.60
N LYS A 57 -22.92 -9.29 -13.41
CA LYS A 57 -23.60 -9.65 -12.15
C LYS A 57 -24.59 -8.52 -11.79
N PRO A 58 -25.89 -8.81 -11.63
CA PRO A 58 -26.91 -7.77 -11.47
C PRO A 58 -26.84 -7.07 -10.12
N SER A 59 -27.16 -5.77 -10.15
CA SER A 59 -27.25 -4.87 -9.01
C SER A 59 -28.36 -5.28 -8.03
N LYS A 60 -28.05 -5.27 -6.72
CA LYS A 60 -29.05 -5.19 -5.65
C LYS A 60 -28.67 -4.02 -4.73
N ALA A 61 -29.67 -3.20 -4.46
CA ALA A 61 -29.67 -1.85 -3.89
C ALA A 61 -29.30 -1.78 -2.37
N PRO A 62 -29.18 -0.58 -1.78
CA PRO A 62 -28.33 -0.26 -0.61
C PRO A 62 -29.01 -0.50 0.75
N GLY A 63 -28.25 -1.00 1.73
CA GLY A 63 -28.65 -1.14 3.13
C GLY A 63 -27.94 -0.14 4.04
N LYS A 64 -28.72 0.69 4.74
CA LYS A 64 -28.32 1.70 5.73
C LYS A 64 -27.85 1.11 7.07
N LYS A 65 -26.78 1.71 7.63
CA LYS A 65 -26.49 2.05 9.06
C LYS A 65 -26.23 0.91 10.10
N PRO A 66 -25.61 1.18 11.27
CA PRO A 66 -24.95 2.42 11.77
C PRO A 66 -23.54 2.22 12.43
N GLU A 67 -22.92 3.36 12.78
CA GLU A 67 -21.79 3.52 13.71
C GLU A 67 -21.94 2.76 15.03
N LYS A 68 -20.81 2.33 15.59
CA LYS A 68 -20.59 2.30 17.04
C LYS A 68 -19.16 2.77 17.33
N VAL A 69 -19.05 4.05 17.66
CA VAL A 69 -17.99 4.55 18.55
C VAL A 69 -18.50 4.31 19.96
N ALA A 70 -17.77 3.50 20.73
CA ALA A 70 -18.02 3.32 22.16
C ALA A 70 -16.68 3.47 22.88
N VAL A 71 -16.42 4.68 23.40
CA VAL A 71 -15.48 4.91 24.50
C VAL A 71 -16.15 5.92 25.44
N ALA A 72 -16.63 5.41 26.57
CA ALA A 72 -16.94 6.16 27.79
C ALA A 72 -16.90 5.19 28.98
N ALA A 73 -15.83 5.25 29.76
CA ALA A 73 -15.72 5.00 31.21
C ALA A 73 -14.25 5.17 31.61
#